data_AF-A0A227J4K3-F1
#
_entry.id   AF-A0A227J4K3-F1
#
_cell.length_a   1.000
_cell.length_b   1.000
_cell.length_c   1.000
_cell.angle_alpha   90.00
_cell.angle_beta   90.00
_cell.angle_gamma   90.00
#
_symmetry.space_group_name_H-M   'P 1'
#
loop_
_entity.id
_entity.type
_entity.pdbx_description
1 polymer ?
#
loop_
_entity_poly.entity_id
_entity_poly.type
_entity_poly.pdbx_seq_one_letter_code
_entity_poly.pdbx_strand_id
1 'polypeptide(L)'
;MEELFGEVLVPTEEVVEMRAGQRRKSERKFFPGYVLVQMIMNDESWHLVRSVPRVMGFIGGTSDRPAPITDKEADAILNRLEKASEAPRPRTMYEAGEVVRVNEGPFADFN
;
A
#
# COMPACT_ATOMS: atom_id res chain seq x y z
N MET A 1 -14.29 -9.31 -21.97
CA MET A 1 -13.07 -8.80 -21.31
C MET A 1 -13.38 -8.28 -19.90
N GLU A 2 -14.47 -7.53 -19.69
CA GLU A 2 -14.93 -7.14 -18.33
C GLU A 2 -15.21 -8.33 -17.40
N GLU A 3 -15.61 -9.49 -17.94
CA GLU A 3 -15.83 -10.71 -17.14
C GLU A 3 -14.54 -11.39 -16.65
N LEU A 4 -13.37 -10.99 -17.16
CA LEU A 4 -12.07 -11.58 -16.78
C LEU A 4 -11.42 -10.90 -15.58
N PHE A 5 -11.87 -9.69 -15.23
CA PHE A 5 -11.31 -8.86 -14.18
C PHE A 5 -12.41 -8.44 -13.22
N GLY A 6 -12.22 -8.74 -11.94
CA GLY A 6 -13.03 -8.23 -10.85
C GLY A 6 -12.39 -6.96 -10.27
N GLU A 7 -12.14 -7.00 -8.97
CA GLU A 7 -11.59 -5.84 -8.25
C GLU A 7 -10.09 -5.64 -8.47
N VAL A 8 -9.70 -4.37 -8.57
CA VAL A 8 -8.30 -3.93 -8.61
C VAL A 8 -8.04 -2.98 -7.45
N LEU A 9 -7.11 -3.34 -6.59
CA LEU A 9 -6.82 -2.63 -5.37
C LEU A 9 -5.35 -2.21 -5.29
N VAL A 10 -5.13 -0.92 -5.03
CA VAL A 10 -3.81 -0.41 -4.64
C VAL A 10 -3.77 -0.33 -3.11
N PRO A 11 -2.88 -1.08 -2.43
CA PRO A 11 -2.82 -1.09 -0.97
C PRO A 11 -2.22 0.22 -0.44
N THR A 12 -3.09 1.19 -0.17
CA THR A 12 -2.79 2.49 0.45
C THR A 12 -3.38 2.59 1.85
N GLU A 13 -2.63 3.20 2.76
CA GLU A 13 -3.00 3.48 4.14
C GLU A 13 -3.09 4.99 4.35
N GLU A 14 -4.12 5.48 5.05
CA GLU A 14 -4.18 6.87 5.47
C GLU A 14 -3.22 7.12 6.65
N VAL A 15 -2.29 8.05 6.48
CA VAL A 15 -1.41 8.54 7.54
C VAL A 15 -1.73 9.99 7.83
N VAL A 16 -1.66 10.37 9.11
CA VAL A 16 -1.76 11.78 9.51
C VAL A 16 -0.35 12.36 9.57
N GLU A 17 -0.12 13.41 8.78
CA GLU A 17 1.10 14.17 8.76
C GLU A 17 0.87 15.59 9.30
N MET A 18 1.83 16.08 10.07
CA MET A 18 1.92 17.50 10.40
C MET A 18 2.71 18.20 9.30
N ARG A 19 2.07 19.10 8.55
CA ARG A 19 2.74 19.99 7.59
C ARG A 19 2.36 21.44 7.89
N ALA A 20 3.36 22.29 8.14
CA ALA A 20 3.18 23.71 8.46
C ALA A 20 2.17 23.94 9.61
N GLY A 21 2.36 23.24 10.74
CA GLY A 21 1.48 23.32 11.91
C GLY A 21 0.07 22.71 11.75
N GLN A 22 -0.33 22.21 10.57
CA GLN A 22 -1.66 21.63 10.35
C GLN A 22 -1.61 20.11 10.13
N ARG A 23 -2.55 19.40 10.77
CA ARG A 23 -2.79 17.97 10.53
C ARG A 23 -3.42 17.78 9.16
N ARG A 24 -2.71 17.11 8.25
CA ARG A 24 -3.24 16.66 6.96
C ARG A 24 -3.30 15.14 6.93
N LYS A 25 -4.43 14.60 6.45
CA LYS A 25 -4.51 13.21 6.01
C LYS A 25 -3.74 13.09 4.69
N SER A 26 -2.86 12.11 4.60
CA SER A 26 -2.10 11.76 3.40
C SER A 26 -2.22 10.26 3.17
N GLU A 27 -2.29 9.83 1.93
CA GLU A 27 -2.22 8.41 1.60
C GLU A 27 -0.76 7.97 1.49
N ARG A 28 -0.40 6.88 2.17
CA ARG A 28 0.89 6.21 2.09
C ARG A 28 0.68 4.83 1.50
N LYS A 29 1.44 4.47 0.46
CA LYS A 29 1.42 3.10 -0.08
C LYS A 29 2.00 2.14 0.96
N PHE A 30 1.19 1.22 1.46
CA PHE A 30 1.59 0.22 2.46
C PHE A 30 2.47 -0.86 1.80
N PHE A 31 2.17 -1.22 0.55
CA PHE A 31 3.05 -2.00 -0.32
C PHE A 31 3.41 -1.20 -1.57
N PRO A 32 4.47 -0.35 -1.51
CA PRO A 32 4.86 0.45 -2.66
C PRO A 32 5.32 -0.46 -3.81
N GLY A 33 4.64 -0.34 -4.96
CA GLY A 33 4.96 -1.12 -6.16
C GLY A 33 4.13 -2.39 -6.35
N TYR A 34 3.20 -2.69 -5.43
CA TYR A 34 2.29 -3.83 -5.55
C TYR A 34 0.86 -3.37 -5.85
N VAL A 35 0.15 -4.15 -6.66
CA VAL A 35 -1.28 -3.99 -6.97
C VAL A 35 -1.92 -5.36 -6.85
N LEU A 36 -3.06 -5.44 -6.17
CA LEU A 36 -3.85 -6.66 -6.10
C LEU A 36 -4.89 -6.62 -7.20
N VAL A 37 -5.03 -7.71 -7.94
CA VAL A 37 -5.97 -7.85 -9.05
C VAL A 37 -6.70 -9.16 -8.87
N GLN A 38 -8.01 -9.11 -8.73
CA GLN A 38 -8.87 -10.28 -8.85
C GLN A 38 -9.14 -10.51 -10.34
N MET A 39 -8.64 -11.62 -10.88
CA MET A 39 -8.80 -11.95 -12.29
C MET A 39 -8.84 -13.45 -12.53
N ILE A 40 -9.48 -13.85 -13.61
CA ILE A 40 -9.39 -15.22 -14.13
C ILE A 40 -8.04 -15.36 -14.84
N MET A 41 -7.21 -16.31 -14.41
CA MET A 41 -5.91 -16.57 -15.01
C MET A 41 -6.08 -17.37 -16.31
N ASN A 42 -5.91 -16.70 -17.46
CA ASN A 42 -5.85 -17.31 -18.78
C ASN A 42 -4.79 -16.59 -19.64
N ASP A 43 -4.52 -17.09 -20.84
CA ASP A 43 -3.46 -16.53 -21.69
C ASP A 43 -3.73 -15.06 -22.05
N GLU A 44 -4.99 -14.69 -22.32
CA GLU A 44 -5.36 -13.33 -22.71
C GLU A 44 -5.18 -12.33 -21.54
N SER A 45 -5.72 -12.65 -20.36
CA SER A 45 -5.61 -11.81 -19.16
C SER A 45 -4.17 -11.70 -18.67
N TRP A 46 -3.38 -12.76 -18.78
CA TRP A 46 -1.96 -12.75 -18.45
C TRP A 46 -1.17 -11.83 -19.38
N HIS A 47 -1.35 -11.96 -20.70
CA HIS A 47 -0.66 -11.10 -21.67
C HIS A 47 -1.08 -9.63 -21.49
N LEU A 48 -2.35 -9.38 -21.21
CA LEU A 48 -2.86 -8.04 -20.98
C LEU A 48 -2.14 -7.36 -19.81
N VAL A 49 -2.11 -7.98 -18.63
CA VAL A 49 -1.43 -7.40 -17.46
C VAL A 49 0.06 -7.19 -17.72
N ARG A 50 0.71 -8.14 -18.41
CA ARG A 50 2.13 -8.04 -18.73
C ARG A 50 2.46 -6.97 -19.77
N SER A 51 1.49 -6.61 -20.61
CA SER A 51 1.62 -5.53 -21.59
C SER A 51 1.49 -4.13 -20.98
N VAL A 52 0.97 -4.02 -19.75
CA VAL A 52 0.79 -2.73 -19.07
C VAL A 52 2.16 -2.09 -18.80
N PRO A 53 2.41 -0.85 -19.28
CA PRO A 53 3.67 -0.18 -19.03
C PRO A 53 3.97 -0.04 -17.54
N ARG A 54 5.24 -0.26 -17.16
CA ARG A 54 5.74 -0.18 -15.77
C ARG A 54 5.23 -1.28 -14.83
N VAL A 55 4.55 -2.30 -15.35
CA VAL A 55 4.29 -3.54 -14.60
C VAL A 55 5.45 -4.50 -14.86
N MET A 56 6.18 -4.86 -13.80
CA MET A 56 7.30 -5.80 -13.91
C MET A 56 6.83 -7.25 -14.14
N GLY A 57 5.64 -7.58 -13.63
CA GLY A 57 5.03 -8.90 -13.78
C GLY A 57 4.24 -9.29 -12.54
N PHE A 58 3.80 -10.55 -12.54
CA PHE A 58 3.15 -11.15 -11.39
C PHE A 58 4.17 -11.68 -10.37
N ILE A 59 3.73 -11.82 -9.12
CA ILE A 59 4.55 -12.30 -8.01
C ILE A 59 4.15 -13.74 -7.67
N GLY A 60 5.14 -14.55 -7.28
CA GLY A 60 4.95 -15.94 -6.85
C GLY A 60 5.05 -16.95 -8.00
N GLY A 61 5.23 -18.22 -7.65
CA GLY A 61 5.33 -19.31 -8.62
C GLY A 61 6.54 -19.16 -9.56
N THR A 62 6.31 -19.33 -10.87
CA THR A 62 7.29 -19.09 -11.94
C THR A 62 6.88 -17.90 -12.79
N SER A 63 7.80 -17.36 -13.59
CA SER A 63 7.56 -16.24 -14.50
C SER A 63 6.34 -16.42 -15.41
N ASP A 64 5.99 -17.67 -15.74
CA ASP A 64 4.92 -18.01 -16.67
C ASP A 64 3.66 -18.54 -15.96
N ARG A 65 3.76 -18.85 -14.66
CA ARG A 65 2.64 -19.33 -13.83
C ARG A 65 2.72 -18.69 -12.45
N PRO A 66 2.14 -17.49 -12.29
CA PRO A 66 2.06 -16.88 -10.99
C PRO A 66 1.18 -17.69 -10.04
N ALA A 67 1.54 -17.68 -8.76
CA ALA A 67 0.75 -18.33 -7.73
C ALA A 67 -0.39 -17.39 -7.30
N PRO A 68 -1.66 -17.82 -7.38
CA PRO A 68 -2.75 -17.04 -6.83
C PRO A 68 -2.64 -16.99 -5.30
N ILE A 69 -3.02 -15.86 -4.71
CA ILE A 69 -3.27 -15.80 -3.27
C ILE A 69 -4.64 -16.40 -2.97
N THR A 70 -4.79 -16.99 -1.80
CA THR A 70 -6.09 -17.50 -1.35
C THR A 70 -7.03 -16.36 -0.97
N ASP A 71 -8.34 -16.58 -1.05
CA ASP A 71 -9.34 -15.58 -0.62
C ASP A 71 -9.10 -15.13 0.83
N LYS A 72 -8.72 -16.07 1.70
CA LYS A 72 -8.38 -15.78 3.10
C LYS A 72 -7.19 -14.81 3.24
N GLU A 73 -6.18 -14.93 2.39
CA GLU A 73 -5.04 -14.01 2.38
C GLU A 73 -5.43 -12.65 1.81
N ALA A 74 -6.24 -12.63 0.75
CA ALA A 74 -6.79 -11.39 0.19
C ALA A 74 -7.63 -10.65 1.23
N ASP A 75 -8.54 -11.34 1.91
CA ASP A 75 -9.35 -10.81 3.01
C ASP A 75 -8.49 -10.28 4.14
N ALA A 76 -7.42 -10.98 4.52
CA ALA A 76 -6.52 -10.52 5.57
C ALA A 76 -5.82 -9.19 5.19
N ILE A 77 -5.46 -9.01 3.92
CA ILE A 77 -4.89 -7.76 3.40
C ILE A 77 -5.94 -6.66 3.38
N LEU A 78 -7.14 -6.93 2.88
CA LEU A 78 -8.27 -6.00 2.83
C LEU A 78 -8.64 -5.50 4.24
N ASN A 79 -8.87 -6.42 5.17
CA ASN A 79 -9.18 -6.12 6.57
C ASN A 79 -8.09 -5.27 7.24
N ARG A 80 -6.82 -5.48 6.87
CA ARG A 80 -5.71 -4.68 7.39
C ARG A 80 -5.74 -3.26 6.86
N LEU A 81 -6.07 -3.06 5.58
CA LEU A 81 -6.21 -1.75 4.96
C LEU A 81 -7.40 -0.98 5.55
N GLU A 82 -8.53 -1.64 5.73
CA GLU A 82 -9.72 -1.04 6.37
C GLU A 82 -9.41 -0.58 7.80
N LYS A 83 -8.83 -1.46 8.63
CA LYS A 83 -8.41 -1.09 10.01
C LYS A 83 -7.41 0.06 10.05
N ALA A 84 -6.52 0.12 9.06
CA ALA A 84 -5.53 1.18 8.96
C ALA A 84 -6.17 2.53 8.56
N SER A 85 -7.27 2.50 7.81
CA SER A 85 -8.06 3.69 7.45
C SER A 85 -8.90 4.23 8.61
N GLU A 86 -9.44 3.36 9.47
CA GLU A 86 -10.28 3.76 10.62
C GLU A 86 -9.47 4.49 11.71
N ALA A 87 -8.23 4.08 11.94
CA ALA A 87 -7.33 4.66 12.93
C ALA A 87 -6.01 5.07 12.26
N PRO A 88 -5.95 6.25 11.62
CA PRO A 88 -4.78 6.64 10.85
C PRO A 88 -3.57 6.79 11.77
N ARG A 89 -2.52 6.03 11.45
CA ARG A 89 -1.30 6.00 12.27
C ARG A 89 -0.48 7.27 12.06
N PRO A 90 0.17 7.81 13.11
CA PRO A 90 1.16 8.85 12.94
C PRO A 90 2.28 8.34 12.01
N ARG A 91 2.66 9.12 11.00
CA ARG A 91 3.71 8.71 10.05
C ARG A 91 5.06 8.42 10.73
N THR A 92 5.35 9.09 11.84
CA THR A 92 6.55 8.88 12.64
C THR A 92 6.13 8.51 14.05
N MET A 93 6.52 7.32 14.50
CA MET A 93 6.46 6.92 15.90
C MET A 93 7.88 7.02 16.45
N TYR A 94 8.03 7.65 17.61
CA TYR A 94 9.30 7.76 18.31
C TYR A 94 9.27 6.85 19.54
N GLU A 95 10.39 6.21 19.85
CA GLU A 95 10.56 5.42 21.07
C GLU A 95 11.38 6.17 22.13
N ALA A 96 11.17 5.82 23.40
CA ALA A 96 11.91 6.43 24.50
C ALA A 96 13.42 6.10 24.37
N GLY A 97 14.24 7.13 24.22
CA GLY A 97 15.69 6.99 23.99
C GLY A 97 16.14 7.38 22.58
N GLU A 98 15.22 7.60 21.64
CA GLU A 98 15.56 8.15 20.33
C GLU A 98 15.87 9.65 20.40
N VAL A 99 16.87 10.07 19.62
CA VAL A 99 17.20 11.49 19.44
C VAL A 99 16.18 12.10 18.49
N VAL A 100 15.35 13.00 19.01
CA VAL A 100 14.34 13.73 18.23
C VAL A 100 14.76 15.17 18.05
N ARG A 101 14.52 15.72 16.85
CA ARG A 101 14.68 17.15 16.58
C ARG A 101 13.33 17.84 16.71
N VAL A 102 13.29 18.91 17.50
CA VAL A 102 12.12 19.78 17.59
C VAL A 102 12.07 20.63 16.32
N ASN A 103 10.96 20.58 15.58
CA ASN A 103 10.82 21.35 14.33
C ASN A 103 10.02 22.65 14.50
N GLU A 104 9.24 22.80 15.58
CA GLU A 104 8.39 23.97 15.84
C GLU A 104 8.32 24.31 17.35
N GLY A 105 8.16 25.59 17.68
CA GLY A 105 8.07 26.09 19.06
C GLY A 105 9.38 26.68 19.61
N PRO A 106 9.42 27.10 20.89
CA PRO A 106 10.56 27.81 21.49
C PRO A 106 11.89 27.05 21.49
N PHE A 107 11.86 25.75 21.20
CA PHE A 107 13.01 24.85 21.21
C PHE A 107 13.38 24.33 19.82
N ALA A 108 12.81 24.88 18.74
CA ALA A 108 13.03 24.41 17.37
C ALA A 108 14.51 24.46 16.91
N ASP A 109 15.33 25.31 17.54
CA ASP A 109 16.75 25.47 17.22
C ASP A 109 17.72 24.77 18.20
N PHE A 110 17.20 23.97 19.15
CA PHE A 110 18.06 23.22 20.07
C PHE A 110 18.52 21.91 19.42
N ASN A 111 19.84 21.73 19.33
CA ASN A 111 20.52 20.49 18.92
C ASN A 111 20.97 19.69 20.15
#